data_AF-A0A521UWJ7-F1
#
_entry.id   AF-A0A521UWJ7-F1
#
_cell.length_a   1.000
_cell.length_b   1.000
_cell.length_c   1.000
_cell.angle_alpha   90.00
_cell.angle_beta   90.00
_cell.angle_gamma   90.00
#
_symmetry.space_group_name_H-M   'P 1'
#
loop_
_entity.id
_entity.type
_entity.pdbx_description
1 polymer ?
#
loop_
_entity_poly.entity_id
_entity_poly.type
_entity_poly.pdbx_seq_one_letter_code
_entity_poly.pdbx_strand_id
1 'polypeptide(L)'
;MVSSPFRMDWPWKLGAASTSRTERTIACRRGNTRRDDEDCSGVSAVKRWVVVLGVSVVLQVILVSIVWANGGPHGGYTTNTDSCAGCHRAHTAVAPQLLVGSNTGLCLTCHGSGTTGANTNVWDGVYTAGRGGTGGQGTDGYGLLGGGFSNVTRVDPGLTGTPITTSVTSRHSVQGMGDYSSAAIMWGAGPISGTTNSGTAFDLYCTSCHDPHGSPNYRLLNPTINGTAVTVSQTDETTKSYTSPTYYKASGTWEISTVCAACHTRYMATASGNGTTTSGDAVFAYRHRIDVQSGTVLNGTTYSFQGTALPFSSTGGAPTTTPTDNRVMTCLACHYAHGTGSTMGARSGSLAWPGGATTPSGNARSSLLRLNNRGICENCHNK
;
A
#
# COMPACT_ATOMS: atom_id res chain seq x y z
N MET A 1 -49.14 9.80 34.35
CA MET A 1 -49.04 8.65 35.28
C MET A 1 -47.72 7.93 35.02
N VAL A 2 -46.80 8.06 35.98
CA VAL A 2 -45.88 7.03 36.53
C VAL A 2 -44.94 6.35 35.51
N SER A 3 -43.69 6.78 35.29
CA SER A 3 -42.46 6.67 36.11
C SER A 3 -41.87 5.26 36.25
N SER A 4 -40.63 5.08 35.78
CA SER A 4 -39.53 4.38 36.50
C SER A 4 -38.18 4.55 35.76
N PRO A 5 -37.12 5.07 36.41
CA PRO A 5 -35.75 4.98 35.93
C PRO A 5 -34.93 3.97 36.74
N PHE A 6 -34.10 3.18 36.05
CA PHE A 6 -33.10 2.32 36.68
C PHE A 6 -31.91 3.18 37.16
N ARG A 7 -31.62 3.16 38.47
CA ARG A 7 -30.36 3.64 39.06
C ARG A 7 -29.41 2.44 39.23
N MET A 8 -28.15 2.60 38.84
CA MET A 8 -27.05 1.76 39.32
C MET A 8 -26.05 2.65 40.05
N ASP A 9 -25.87 2.36 41.33
CA ASP A 9 -24.95 3.06 42.23
C ASP A 9 -23.50 2.58 42.03
N TRP A 10 -22.60 3.55 41.93
CA TRP A 10 -21.15 3.38 42.01
C TRP A 10 -20.69 3.62 43.45
N PRO A 11 -19.71 2.86 43.97
CA PRO A 11 -18.86 3.36 45.04
C PRO A 11 -17.42 3.58 44.55
N TRP A 12 -17.01 4.85 44.60
CA TRP A 12 -15.61 5.27 44.64
C TRP A 12 -15.01 4.94 46.00
N LYS A 13 -13.81 4.33 46.06
CA LYS A 13 -12.81 4.68 47.09
C LYS A 13 -11.38 4.54 46.54
N LEU A 14 -10.76 5.70 46.38
CA LEU A 14 -9.33 5.91 46.20
C LEU A 14 -8.60 5.53 47.51
N GLY A 15 -7.57 4.68 47.40
CA GLY A 15 -6.63 4.37 48.48
C GLY A 15 -5.31 5.10 48.26
N ALA A 16 -4.95 5.99 49.17
CA ALA A 16 -3.74 6.80 49.15
C ALA A 16 -2.48 5.97 49.42
N ALA A 17 -1.39 6.34 48.76
CA ALA A 17 -0.05 5.87 49.04
C ALA A 17 0.44 6.42 50.39
N SER A 18 0.95 5.54 51.27
CA SER A 18 1.72 5.92 52.44
C SER A 18 3.11 5.29 52.38
N THR A 19 4.11 6.13 52.20
CA THR A 19 5.52 5.85 52.48
C THR A 19 5.73 5.67 53.98
N SER A 20 6.31 4.54 54.41
CA SER A 20 6.90 4.43 55.74
C SER A 20 8.34 3.95 55.64
N ARG A 21 9.23 4.90 55.90
CA ARG A 21 10.65 4.76 56.19
C ARG A 21 10.78 4.02 57.52
N THR A 22 11.51 2.91 57.57
CA THR A 22 11.87 2.27 58.84
C THR A 22 13.40 2.25 58.95
N GLU A 23 13.91 3.26 59.63
CA GLU A 23 15.25 3.27 60.20
C GLU A 23 15.38 2.12 61.19
N ARG A 24 16.43 1.31 61.07
CA ARG A 24 16.90 0.46 62.18
C ARG A 24 18.31 0.89 62.55
N THR A 25 18.34 1.48 63.74
CA THR A 25 19.48 1.86 64.56
C THR A 25 20.48 0.73 64.76
N ILE A 26 21.75 1.11 64.60
CA ILE A 26 22.96 0.38 64.99
C ILE A 26 22.97 0.25 66.53
N ALA A 27 23.00 -0.98 67.04
CA ALA A 27 23.34 -1.25 68.43
C ALA A 27 24.45 -2.31 68.48
N CYS A 28 25.64 -1.83 68.86
CA CYS A 28 26.83 -2.63 69.10
C CYS A 28 26.65 -3.43 70.40
N ARG A 29 26.85 -4.76 70.37
CA ARG A 29 27.08 -5.56 71.58
C ARG A 29 28.27 -6.49 71.35
N ARG A 30 29.34 -6.25 72.11
CA ARG A 30 30.49 -7.16 72.24
C ARG A 30 30.06 -8.43 72.97
N GLY A 31 30.52 -9.58 72.50
CA GLY A 31 30.43 -10.89 73.15
C GLY A 31 31.38 -11.86 72.46
N ASN A 32 32.22 -12.53 73.25
CA ASN A 32 33.50 -13.12 72.88
C ASN A 32 33.43 -14.62 72.51
N THR A 33 34.42 -15.07 71.73
CA THR A 33 35.03 -16.42 71.63
C THR A 33 34.51 -17.53 70.67
N ARG A 34 35.53 -18.14 70.02
CA ARG A 34 35.65 -19.47 69.35
C ARG A 34 35.14 -19.56 67.91
N ARG A 35 36.06 -19.62 66.93
CA ARG A 35 36.90 -20.75 66.45
C ARG A 35 36.16 -21.56 65.38
N ASP A 36 36.80 -21.54 64.21
CA ASP A 36 36.83 -22.56 63.16
C ASP A 36 35.55 -22.69 62.31
N ASP A 37 35.59 -22.11 61.09
CA ASP A 37 35.19 -22.71 59.81
C ASP A 37 35.11 -21.63 58.72
N GLU A 38 36.17 -21.50 57.91
CA GLU A 38 36.17 -20.75 56.66
C GLU A 38 35.38 -21.53 55.60
N ASP A 39 34.06 -21.35 55.60
CA ASP A 39 33.18 -21.94 54.60
C ASP A 39 33.32 -21.21 53.25
N CYS A 40 33.81 -21.93 52.25
CA CYS A 40 33.95 -21.52 50.84
C CYS A 40 32.60 -21.40 50.10
N SER A 41 31.56 -20.88 50.75
CA SER A 41 30.20 -20.81 50.22
C SER A 41 29.99 -19.67 49.21
N GLY A 42 30.86 -18.65 49.19
CA GLY A 42 30.75 -17.48 48.31
C GLY A 42 31.00 -17.75 46.82
N VAL A 43 31.85 -18.73 46.48
CA VAL A 43 32.21 -19.04 45.07
C VAL A 43 31.06 -19.77 44.34
N SER A 44 30.27 -20.55 45.08
CA SER A 44 29.15 -21.31 44.51
C SER A 44 27.96 -20.42 44.16
N ALA A 45 27.71 -19.37 44.94
CA ALA A 45 26.63 -18.41 44.70
C ALA A 45 26.92 -17.57 43.45
N VAL A 46 28.13 -17.01 43.33
CA VAL A 46 28.54 -16.20 42.17
C VAL A 46 28.51 -17.03 40.87
N LYS A 47 28.99 -18.28 40.92
CA LYS A 47 28.96 -19.18 39.75
C LYS A 47 27.53 -19.54 39.31
N ARG A 48 26.59 -19.69 40.27
CA ARG A 48 25.16 -19.89 39.97
C ARG A 48 24.54 -18.66 39.31
N TRP A 49 24.84 -17.45 39.80
CA TRP A 49 24.34 -16.21 39.21
C TRP A 49 24.88 -15.96 37.81
N VAL A 50 26.16 -16.26 37.55
CA VAL A 50 26.77 -16.13 36.21
C VAL A 50 26.12 -17.08 35.21
N VAL A 51 25.82 -18.32 35.60
CA VAL A 51 25.13 -19.28 34.72
C VAL A 51 23.68 -18.86 34.47
N VAL A 52 22.96 -18.40 35.49
CA VAL A 52 21.57 -17.93 35.33
C VAL A 52 21.51 -16.69 34.43
N LEU A 53 22.43 -15.73 34.62
CA LEU A 53 22.52 -14.55 33.75
C LEU A 53 22.89 -14.95 32.32
N GLY A 54 23.87 -15.83 32.13
CA GLY A 54 24.27 -16.34 30.81
C GLY A 54 23.12 -17.06 30.08
N VAL A 55 22.40 -17.94 30.77
CA VAL A 55 21.23 -18.64 30.20
C VAL A 55 20.10 -17.66 29.90
N SER A 56 19.87 -16.64 30.74
CA SER A 56 18.84 -15.62 30.48
C SER A 56 19.17 -14.77 29.27
N VAL A 57 20.44 -14.41 29.06
CA VAL A 57 20.89 -13.65 27.88
C VAL A 57 20.75 -14.52 26.63
N VAL A 58 21.13 -15.79 26.69
CA VAL A 58 20.96 -16.72 25.58
C VAL A 58 19.48 -16.97 25.26
N LEU A 59 18.61 -17.11 26.26
CA LEU A 59 17.15 -17.20 26.05
C LEU A 59 16.57 -15.91 25.48
N GLN A 60 17.04 -14.73 25.89
CA GLN A 60 16.62 -13.46 25.30
C GLN A 60 17.09 -13.31 23.84
N VAL A 61 18.26 -13.84 23.50
CA VAL A 61 18.79 -13.86 22.12
C VAL A 61 18.09 -14.92 21.25
N ILE A 62 17.59 -16.01 21.84
CA ILE A 62 16.86 -17.07 21.11
C ILE A 62 15.37 -16.74 20.96
N LEU A 63 14.80 -15.86 21.81
CA LEU A 63 13.39 -15.45 21.76
C LEU A 63 13.13 -14.12 21.02
N VAL A 64 14.14 -13.46 20.45
CA VAL A 64 13.90 -12.37 19.49
C VAL A 64 13.32 -12.97 18.21
N SER A 65 12.00 -13.13 18.23
CA SER A 65 11.20 -13.21 17.03
C SER A 65 11.55 -12.01 16.18
N ILE A 66 11.85 -12.25 14.91
CA ILE A 66 12.04 -11.20 13.91
C ILE A 66 10.71 -10.45 13.84
N VAL A 67 10.61 -9.31 14.53
CA VAL A 67 9.47 -8.42 14.39
C VAL A 67 9.65 -7.72 13.06
N TRP A 68 8.81 -8.07 12.10
CA TRP A 68 8.77 -7.42 10.80
C TRP A 68 8.36 -5.98 11.06
N ALA A 69 9.30 -5.04 10.88
CA ALA A 69 9.00 -3.63 10.93
C ALA A 69 8.09 -3.31 9.73
N ASN A 70 6.79 -3.24 9.99
CA ASN A 70 5.91 -2.36 9.23
C ASN A 70 6.40 -0.94 9.56
N GLY A 71 7.43 -0.48 8.85
CA GLY A 71 8.27 0.68 9.20
C GLY A 71 7.60 2.03 9.01
N GLY A 72 6.38 2.19 9.53
CA GLY A 72 5.59 3.41 9.54
C GLY A 72 4.43 3.24 10.52
N PRO A 73 3.53 4.22 10.66
CA PRO A 73 2.39 4.14 11.59
C PRO A 73 1.34 3.06 11.20
N HIS A 74 1.56 2.31 10.12
CA HIS A 74 0.62 1.35 9.56
C HIS A 74 0.98 -0.08 9.94
N GLY A 75 0.26 -0.66 10.90
CA GLY A 75 0.46 -2.04 11.37
C GLY A 75 1.37 -2.17 12.59
N GLY A 76 1.44 -3.36 13.19
CA GLY A 76 2.32 -3.60 14.35
C GLY A 76 1.83 -3.00 15.68
N TYR A 77 0.53 -2.69 15.79
CA TYR A 77 -0.15 -2.02 16.92
C TYR A 77 -0.06 -2.70 18.31
N THR A 78 0.84 -3.66 18.50
CA THR A 78 0.91 -4.51 19.71
C THR A 78 1.79 -3.94 20.83
N THR A 79 2.64 -2.94 20.58
CA THR A 79 3.56 -2.39 21.62
C THR A 79 3.48 -0.88 21.84
N ASN A 80 2.83 -0.11 20.96
CA ASN A 80 2.64 1.32 21.14
C ASN A 80 1.19 1.74 20.87
N THR A 81 0.36 1.71 21.92
CA THR A 81 -1.04 2.17 21.86
C THR A 81 -1.17 3.69 21.72
N ASP A 82 -0.09 4.46 21.95
CA ASP A 82 -0.07 5.91 21.71
C ASP A 82 -0.15 6.23 20.20
N SER A 83 0.38 5.35 19.35
CA SER A 83 0.29 5.48 17.88
C SER A 83 -1.15 5.60 17.37
N CYS A 84 -2.13 5.06 18.11
CA CYS A 84 -3.55 5.19 17.79
C CYS A 84 -3.99 6.66 17.77
N ALA A 85 -3.42 7.50 18.64
CA ALA A 85 -3.66 8.94 18.67
C ALA A 85 -2.99 9.69 17.50
N GLY A 86 -2.20 9.03 16.64
CA GLY A 86 -1.80 9.61 15.36
C GLY A 86 -2.98 9.82 14.41
N CYS A 87 -3.94 8.88 14.45
CA CYS A 87 -5.04 8.81 13.49
C CYS A 87 -6.42 9.06 14.12
N HIS A 88 -6.61 8.66 15.38
CA HIS A 88 -7.91 8.65 16.03
C HIS A 88 -8.04 9.63 17.21
N ARG A 89 -9.25 10.10 17.48
CA ARG A 89 -9.65 10.83 18.69
C ARG A 89 -10.97 10.27 19.22
N ALA A 90 -10.99 9.82 20.46
CA ALA A 90 -12.18 9.18 21.04
C ALA A 90 -13.39 10.13 21.15
N HIS A 91 -13.17 11.38 21.56
CA HIS A 91 -14.27 12.34 21.85
C HIS A 91 -14.23 13.61 21.00
N THR A 92 -13.14 13.86 20.27
CA THR A 92 -12.90 15.11 19.54
C THR A 92 -12.55 14.89 18.07
N ALA A 93 -12.88 13.71 17.54
CA ALA A 93 -12.74 13.44 16.12
C ALA A 93 -13.61 14.39 15.29
N VAL A 94 -13.09 14.78 14.14
CA VAL A 94 -13.77 15.72 13.21
C VAL A 94 -14.29 15.00 11.96
N ALA A 95 -14.07 13.69 11.85
CA ALA A 95 -14.50 12.85 10.75
C ALA A 95 -15.02 11.48 11.23
N PRO A 96 -15.82 10.77 10.41
CA PRO A 96 -16.30 9.43 10.72
C PRO A 96 -15.18 8.46 11.11
N GLN A 97 -15.52 7.40 11.84
CA GLN A 97 -14.56 6.40 12.35
C GLN A 97 -13.53 6.98 13.33
N LEU A 98 -13.92 8.05 14.03
CA LEU A 98 -13.12 8.72 15.05
C LEU A 98 -11.82 9.33 14.50
N LEU A 99 -11.78 9.70 13.22
CA LEU A 99 -10.56 10.20 12.60
C LEU A 99 -10.27 11.67 12.96
N VAL A 100 -8.99 12.00 13.11
CA VAL A 100 -8.49 13.37 13.36
C VAL A 100 -8.67 14.31 12.16
N GLY A 101 -9.01 13.77 11.00
CA GLY A 101 -9.25 14.49 9.75
C GLY A 101 -10.03 13.60 8.79
N SER A 102 -10.43 14.14 7.63
CA SER A 102 -11.05 13.31 6.58
C SER A 102 -10.12 12.18 6.15
N ASN A 103 -10.67 11.09 5.60
CA ASN A 103 -9.89 9.91 5.20
C ASN A 103 -8.66 10.29 4.35
N THR A 104 -8.89 11.02 3.25
CA THR A 104 -7.83 11.52 2.38
C THR A 104 -6.95 12.56 3.06
N GLY A 105 -7.56 13.49 3.81
CA GLY A 105 -6.81 14.55 4.50
C GLY A 105 -5.80 13.98 5.48
N LEU A 106 -6.17 12.94 6.22
CA LEU A 106 -5.31 12.22 7.15
C LEU A 106 -4.15 11.52 6.43
N CYS A 107 -4.40 10.77 5.36
CA CYS A 107 -3.32 10.09 4.62
C CYS A 107 -2.31 11.11 4.05
N LEU A 108 -2.81 12.25 3.58
CA LEU A 108 -1.98 13.29 2.98
C LEU A 108 -1.19 14.12 4.00
N THR A 109 -1.41 13.98 5.32
CA THR A 109 -0.51 14.61 6.31
C THR A 109 0.89 14.01 6.28
N CYS A 110 1.02 12.77 5.81
CA CYS A 110 2.29 12.08 5.65
C CYS A 110 2.69 11.89 4.18
N HIS A 111 1.73 11.55 3.32
CA HIS A 111 1.96 11.25 1.90
C HIS A 111 1.69 12.42 0.93
N GLY A 112 1.43 13.62 1.46
CA GLY A 112 1.09 14.80 0.68
C GLY A 112 2.29 15.58 0.15
N SER A 113 1.99 16.68 -0.54
CA SER A 113 3.02 17.60 -1.01
C SER A 113 3.68 18.31 0.16
N GLY A 114 5.01 18.42 0.13
CA GLY A 114 5.79 19.12 1.17
C GLY A 114 5.81 18.45 2.55
N THR A 115 5.15 17.31 2.74
CA THR A 115 5.15 16.59 4.02
C THR A 115 6.38 15.70 4.18
N THR A 116 6.84 15.49 5.41
CA THR A 116 8.02 14.67 5.73
C THR A 116 7.66 13.32 6.38
N GLY A 117 6.37 13.03 6.54
CA GLY A 117 5.88 11.85 7.24
C GLY A 117 6.04 10.51 6.49
N ALA A 118 6.29 10.54 5.18
CA ALA A 118 6.55 9.34 4.39
C ALA A 118 7.46 9.61 3.19
N ASN A 119 8.21 8.59 2.76
CA ASN A 119 9.04 8.65 1.56
C ASN A 119 8.23 8.70 0.27
N THR A 120 6.99 8.21 0.29
CA THR A 120 6.10 8.20 -0.87
C THR A 120 5.17 9.41 -0.84
N ASN A 121 5.47 10.42 -1.66
CA ASN A 121 4.57 11.54 -1.89
C ASN A 121 3.58 11.13 -3.00
N VAL A 122 2.45 10.57 -2.59
CA VAL A 122 1.39 10.10 -3.52
C VAL A 122 0.60 11.25 -4.12
N TRP A 123 0.71 12.46 -3.55
CA TRP A 123 0.11 13.64 -4.15
C TRP A 123 0.85 14.08 -5.40
N ASP A 124 2.18 14.18 -5.33
CA ASP A 124 3.02 14.60 -6.46
C ASP A 124 3.57 13.44 -7.30
N GLY A 125 3.34 12.20 -6.85
CA GLY A 125 3.76 11.01 -7.58
C GLY A 125 5.26 10.82 -7.60
N VAL A 126 5.97 11.22 -6.54
CA VAL A 126 7.44 11.19 -6.44
C VAL A 126 7.90 10.48 -5.16
N TYR A 127 9.00 9.75 -5.26
CA TYR A 127 9.70 9.19 -4.11
C TYR A 127 10.72 10.20 -3.58
N THR A 128 10.72 10.44 -2.27
CA THR A 128 11.71 11.29 -1.60
C THR A 128 12.40 10.53 -0.47
N ALA A 129 13.69 10.31 -0.61
CA ALA A 129 14.51 9.64 0.40
C ALA A 129 14.59 10.48 1.69
N GLY A 130 14.77 9.81 2.84
CA GLY A 130 14.97 10.48 4.13
C GLY A 130 13.73 11.09 4.80
N ARG A 131 12.53 10.94 4.22
CA ARG A 131 11.26 11.35 4.84
C ARG A 131 10.64 10.21 5.66
N GLY A 132 10.88 10.19 6.98
CA GLY A 132 10.12 9.36 7.92
C GLY A 132 10.25 7.83 7.80
N GLY A 133 10.84 7.28 6.73
CA GLY A 133 11.09 5.85 6.53
C GLY A 133 12.54 5.53 6.20
N THR A 134 12.84 4.24 6.05
CA THR A 134 14.19 3.76 5.79
C THR A 134 14.65 4.17 4.38
N GLY A 135 15.86 4.72 4.27
CA GLY A 135 16.48 4.98 2.98
C GLY A 135 16.63 3.70 2.15
N GLY A 136 16.71 3.84 0.82
CA GLY A 136 16.90 2.71 -0.09
C GLY A 136 15.63 2.05 -0.61
N GLN A 137 14.43 2.58 -0.29
CA GLN A 137 13.17 2.04 -0.80
C GLN A 137 12.79 2.55 -2.21
N GLY A 138 13.73 3.16 -2.91
CA GLY A 138 13.53 3.81 -4.21
C GLY A 138 14.66 4.78 -4.52
N THR A 139 14.65 5.30 -5.74
CA THR A 139 15.59 6.34 -6.18
C THR A 139 15.00 7.70 -5.87
N ASP A 140 15.74 8.52 -5.13
CA ASP A 140 15.28 9.86 -4.75
C ASP A 140 14.94 10.71 -5.99
N GLY A 141 13.80 11.39 -5.95
CA GLY A 141 13.29 12.20 -7.06
C GLY A 141 12.64 11.43 -8.21
N TYR A 142 12.62 10.09 -8.18
CA TYR A 142 11.99 9.29 -9.23
C TYR A 142 10.49 9.15 -9.01
N GLY A 143 9.76 8.91 -10.10
CA GLY A 143 8.32 8.70 -10.09
C GLY A 143 7.88 7.46 -9.34
N LEU A 144 6.77 7.57 -8.60
CA LEU A 144 6.10 6.42 -8.01
C LEU A 144 5.44 5.58 -9.10
N LEU A 145 5.54 4.25 -9.00
CA LEU A 145 4.92 3.34 -9.97
C LEU A 145 3.40 3.48 -10.08
N GLY A 146 2.75 3.90 -8.99
CA GLY A 146 1.30 4.15 -8.93
C GLY A 146 0.89 5.51 -9.51
N GLY A 147 1.85 6.38 -9.83
CA GLY A 147 1.59 7.76 -10.20
C GLY A 147 1.22 8.60 -8.98
N GLY A 148 0.88 9.85 -9.22
CA GLY A 148 0.36 10.75 -8.18
C GLY A 148 -1.01 11.28 -8.53
N PHE A 149 -1.63 11.95 -7.56
CA PHE A 149 -2.96 12.49 -7.73
C PHE A 149 -2.93 13.90 -8.33
N SER A 150 -2.08 14.80 -7.89
CA SER A 150 -1.96 16.15 -8.47
C SER A 150 -0.92 16.23 -9.56
N ASN A 151 0.24 15.60 -9.34
CA ASN A 151 1.32 15.54 -10.30
C ASN A 151 1.77 14.10 -10.51
N VAL A 152 2.43 13.86 -11.64
CA VAL A 152 3.11 12.59 -11.92
C VAL A 152 4.52 12.91 -12.35
N THR A 153 5.48 12.38 -11.61
CA THR A 153 6.88 12.33 -12.02
C THR A 153 7.10 11.07 -12.85
N ARG A 154 7.73 11.22 -14.00
CA ARG A 154 8.09 10.13 -14.92
C ARG A 154 9.58 10.13 -15.11
N VAL A 155 10.14 8.94 -15.15
CA VAL A 155 11.50 8.74 -15.64
C VAL A 155 11.34 7.87 -16.87
N ASP A 156 11.49 8.47 -18.04
CA ASP A 156 11.55 7.73 -19.29
C ASP A 156 13.00 7.24 -19.47
N PRO A 157 13.27 5.92 -19.41
CA PRO A 157 14.63 5.43 -19.54
C PRO A 157 15.23 5.60 -20.96
N GLY A 158 14.47 6.13 -21.93
CA GLY A 158 14.98 6.57 -23.23
C GLY A 158 15.02 8.09 -23.45
N LEU A 159 14.61 8.89 -22.47
CA LEU A 159 14.68 10.37 -22.52
C LEU A 159 15.43 10.87 -21.30
N THR A 160 16.74 11.00 -21.44
CA THR A 160 17.68 11.68 -20.52
C THR A 160 17.87 11.08 -19.12
N GLY A 161 17.04 10.14 -18.67
CA GLY A 161 17.05 9.66 -17.29
C GLY A 161 16.69 10.73 -16.25
N THR A 162 16.36 11.95 -16.68
CA THR A 162 15.99 13.07 -15.80
C THR A 162 14.50 12.95 -15.46
N PRO A 163 14.13 12.97 -14.16
CA PRO A 163 12.73 12.97 -13.77
C PRO A 163 11.99 14.21 -14.30
N ILE A 164 10.85 13.99 -14.97
CA ILE A 164 9.97 15.05 -15.46
C ILE A 164 8.66 14.98 -14.67
N THR A 165 8.31 16.07 -14.01
CA THR A 165 7.04 16.21 -13.28
C THR A 165 6.02 16.95 -14.14
N THR A 166 4.83 16.39 -14.27
CA THR A 166 3.72 16.96 -15.05
C THR A 166 2.44 16.96 -14.23
N SER A 167 1.54 17.91 -14.51
CA SER A 167 0.19 17.91 -13.94
C SER A 167 -0.56 16.65 -14.35
N VAL A 168 -1.35 16.11 -13.42
CA VAL A 168 -2.29 15.03 -13.71
C VAL A 168 -3.38 15.52 -14.66
N THR A 169 -3.69 14.70 -15.65
CA THR A 169 -4.70 14.90 -16.67
C THR A 169 -5.91 13.98 -16.49
N SER A 170 -5.73 12.86 -15.79
CA SER A 170 -6.78 11.91 -15.41
C SER A 170 -6.35 11.16 -14.14
N ARG A 171 -7.29 10.94 -13.22
CA ARG A 171 -7.09 10.23 -11.94
C ARG A 171 -8.35 9.46 -11.55
N HIS A 172 -8.21 8.52 -10.62
CA HIS A 172 -9.37 8.06 -9.85
C HIS A 172 -9.95 9.21 -9.03
N SER A 173 -11.29 9.37 -9.08
CA SER A 173 -12.03 10.37 -8.30
C SER A 173 -12.13 9.94 -6.83
N VAL A 174 -11.09 10.22 -6.06
CA VAL A 174 -11.01 9.92 -4.62
C VAL A 174 -11.52 11.11 -3.80
N GLN A 175 -12.19 10.85 -2.68
CA GLN A 175 -12.65 11.90 -1.75
C GLN A 175 -11.55 12.93 -1.47
N GLY A 176 -11.89 14.22 -1.43
CA GLY A 176 -10.93 15.28 -1.12
C GLY A 176 -10.08 15.76 -2.30
N MET A 177 -10.24 15.15 -3.49
CA MET A 177 -9.72 15.71 -4.74
C MET A 177 -10.63 16.82 -5.27
N GLY A 178 -10.07 17.76 -6.04
CA GLY A 178 -10.84 18.87 -6.62
C GLY A 178 -11.88 18.44 -7.67
N ASP A 179 -11.69 17.28 -8.29
CA ASP A 179 -12.60 16.66 -9.26
C ASP A 179 -13.43 15.50 -8.65
N TYR A 180 -13.44 15.38 -7.33
CA TYR A 180 -14.17 14.33 -6.63
C TYR A 180 -15.68 14.42 -6.85
N SER A 181 -16.29 13.27 -7.12
CA SER A 181 -17.73 13.07 -7.08
C SER A 181 -18.06 11.70 -6.49
N SER A 182 -18.93 11.65 -5.49
CA SER A 182 -19.50 10.39 -4.96
C SER A 182 -20.41 9.68 -5.96
N ALA A 183 -20.78 10.37 -7.05
CA ALA A 183 -21.52 9.81 -8.17
C ALA A 183 -20.61 9.43 -9.36
N ALA A 184 -19.28 9.47 -9.18
CA ALA A 184 -18.35 9.03 -10.21
C ALA A 184 -18.61 7.57 -10.58
N ILE A 185 -18.67 7.29 -11.88
CA ILE A 185 -18.95 5.95 -12.39
C ILE A 185 -17.68 5.12 -12.42
N MET A 186 -17.67 4.00 -11.69
CA MET A 186 -16.68 2.95 -11.86
C MET A 186 -16.91 2.24 -13.19
N TRP A 187 -16.15 2.66 -14.18
CA TRP A 187 -16.27 2.13 -15.51
C TRP A 187 -15.94 0.64 -15.59
N GLY A 188 -16.80 -0.14 -16.23
CA GLY A 188 -16.62 -1.59 -16.31
C GLY A 188 -17.03 -2.34 -15.03
N ALA A 189 -17.57 -1.68 -14.01
CA ALA A 189 -18.16 -2.36 -12.86
C ALA A 189 -19.44 -3.13 -13.23
N GLY A 190 -19.69 -4.23 -12.53
CA GLY A 190 -20.87 -5.09 -12.69
C GLY A 190 -20.65 -6.34 -13.56
N PRO A 191 -21.65 -7.22 -13.68
CA PRO A 191 -21.56 -8.38 -14.55
C PRO A 191 -21.52 -7.96 -16.02
N ILE A 192 -20.99 -8.85 -16.86
CA ILE A 192 -21.13 -8.76 -18.33
C ILE A 192 -22.61 -8.61 -18.69
N SER A 193 -22.94 -7.66 -19.56
CA SER A 193 -24.32 -7.36 -19.92
C SER A 193 -24.50 -7.05 -21.41
N GLY A 194 -25.49 -7.69 -22.04
CA GLY A 194 -25.92 -7.38 -23.41
C GLY A 194 -26.65 -6.04 -23.57
N THR A 195 -26.87 -5.29 -22.47
CA THR A 195 -27.42 -3.93 -22.52
C THR A 195 -26.33 -2.89 -22.23
N THR A 196 -26.32 -1.82 -23.01
CA THR A 196 -25.34 -0.73 -22.89
C THR A 196 -25.42 -0.08 -21.51
N ASN A 197 -24.35 -0.24 -20.72
CA ASN A 197 -24.18 0.43 -19.44
C ASN A 197 -22.68 0.63 -19.17
N SER A 198 -22.34 1.78 -18.59
CA SER A 198 -20.94 2.16 -18.35
C SER A 198 -20.37 1.56 -17.07
N GLY A 199 -21.21 1.25 -16.08
CA GLY A 199 -20.81 0.77 -14.76
C GLY A 199 -21.74 1.31 -13.67
N THR A 200 -21.27 1.28 -12.43
CA THR A 200 -22.01 1.73 -11.25
C THR A 200 -21.31 2.90 -10.57
N ALA A 201 -22.08 3.79 -9.94
CA ALA A 201 -21.50 4.84 -9.12
C ALA A 201 -20.76 4.25 -7.91
N PHE A 202 -19.71 4.92 -7.47
CA PHE A 202 -18.95 4.52 -6.28
C PHE A 202 -18.31 5.70 -5.60
N ASP A 203 -18.37 5.66 -4.28
CA ASP A 203 -17.71 6.63 -3.44
C ASP A 203 -16.33 6.10 -3.02
N LEU A 204 -15.29 6.66 -3.63
CA LEU A 204 -13.92 6.12 -3.54
C LEU A 204 -13.08 6.89 -2.52
N TYR A 205 -12.38 6.13 -1.68
CA TYR A 205 -11.49 6.63 -0.61
C TYR A 205 -10.11 5.98 -0.73
N CYS A 206 -9.10 6.53 -0.06
CA CYS A 206 -7.80 5.86 0.04
C CYS A 206 -7.95 4.45 0.66
N THR A 207 -8.82 4.32 1.66
CA THR A 207 -9.09 3.05 2.35
C THR A 207 -9.98 2.08 1.58
N SER A 208 -10.48 2.45 0.40
CA SER A 208 -11.15 1.51 -0.50
C SER A 208 -10.17 0.51 -1.11
N CYS A 209 -8.89 0.89 -1.22
CA CYS A 209 -7.82 0.04 -1.74
C CYS A 209 -6.77 -0.31 -0.68
N HIS A 210 -6.52 0.57 0.30
CA HIS A 210 -5.50 0.35 1.33
C HIS A 210 -6.10 0.07 2.71
N ASP A 211 -5.42 -0.75 3.50
CA ASP A 211 -5.73 -1.01 4.91
C ASP A 211 -4.67 -0.36 5.81
N PRO A 212 -5.00 0.79 6.44
CA PRO A 212 -4.06 1.48 7.33
C PRO A 212 -3.78 0.69 8.61
N HIS A 213 -4.60 -0.31 8.96
CA HIS A 213 -4.38 -1.18 10.11
C HIS A 213 -3.37 -2.32 9.84
N GLY A 214 -2.79 -2.36 8.64
CA GLY A 214 -1.96 -3.47 8.19
C GLY A 214 -2.77 -4.42 7.32
N SER A 215 -2.13 -5.03 6.31
CA SER A 215 -2.76 -6.04 5.48
C SER A 215 -1.77 -7.16 5.16
N PRO A 216 -2.23 -8.42 4.98
CA PRO A 216 -1.40 -9.50 4.47
C PRO A 216 -0.99 -9.30 3.01
N ASN A 217 -1.64 -8.38 2.29
CA ASN A 217 -1.30 -8.09 0.90
C ASN A 217 -0.20 -7.05 0.80
N TYR A 218 0.53 -7.13 -0.31
CA TYR A 218 1.54 -6.16 -0.70
C TYR A 218 1.04 -4.70 -0.62
N ARG A 219 1.89 -3.79 -0.15
CA ARG A 219 1.62 -2.34 -0.03
C ARG A 219 0.32 -2.02 0.71
N LEU A 220 0.01 -2.81 1.73
CA LEU A 220 -1.17 -2.62 2.58
C LEU A 220 -2.48 -2.69 1.78
N LEU A 221 -2.55 -3.43 0.67
CA LEU A 221 -3.78 -3.48 -0.13
C LEU A 221 -4.87 -4.25 0.61
N ASN A 222 -6.11 -3.78 0.58
CA ASN A 222 -7.19 -4.40 1.36
C ASN A 222 -7.40 -5.86 0.93
N PRO A 223 -7.48 -6.84 1.86
CA PRO A 223 -7.79 -8.23 1.52
C PRO A 223 -9.20 -8.43 0.99
N THR A 224 -10.08 -7.44 1.10
CA THR A 224 -11.42 -7.47 0.50
C THR A 224 -11.78 -6.09 -0.04
N ILE A 225 -12.09 -6.02 -1.32
CA ILE A 225 -12.50 -4.79 -2.00
C ILE A 225 -13.86 -5.03 -2.61
N ASN A 226 -14.84 -4.18 -2.29
CA ASN A 226 -16.20 -4.26 -2.84
C ASN A 226 -16.82 -5.68 -2.67
N GLY A 227 -16.61 -6.30 -1.50
CA GLY A 227 -17.07 -7.66 -1.19
C GLY A 227 -16.31 -8.78 -1.92
N THR A 228 -15.32 -8.46 -2.75
CA THR A 228 -14.48 -9.42 -3.47
C THR A 228 -13.19 -9.64 -2.70
N ALA A 229 -12.86 -10.91 -2.42
CA ALA A 229 -11.57 -11.25 -1.83
C ALA A 229 -10.44 -10.92 -2.79
N VAL A 230 -9.40 -10.27 -2.28
CA VAL A 230 -8.24 -9.82 -3.04
C VAL A 230 -6.99 -10.35 -2.35
N THR A 231 -6.13 -11.02 -3.11
CA THR A 231 -4.86 -11.53 -2.62
C THR A 231 -3.75 -11.00 -3.51
N VAL A 232 -2.83 -10.26 -2.90
CA VAL A 232 -1.63 -9.73 -3.57
C VAL A 232 -0.41 -10.21 -2.79
N SER A 233 0.03 -11.43 -3.08
CA SER A 233 1.16 -12.09 -2.44
C SER A 233 2.48 -11.75 -3.13
N GLN A 234 3.01 -10.57 -2.86
CA GLN A 234 4.41 -10.33 -3.18
C GLN A 234 5.28 -11.04 -2.13
N THR A 235 6.29 -11.81 -2.54
CA THR A 235 7.43 -12.08 -1.65
C THR A 235 7.90 -10.73 -1.13
N ASP A 236 7.88 -10.50 0.18
CA ASP A 236 8.36 -9.25 0.75
C ASP A 236 9.77 -9.04 0.23
N GLU A 237 9.92 -8.05 -0.65
CA GLU A 237 11.19 -7.75 -1.27
C GLU A 237 12.15 -7.44 -0.12
N THR A 238 13.29 -8.12 -0.06
CA THR A 238 14.34 -7.82 0.92
C THR A 238 14.72 -6.33 0.89
N THR A 239 14.51 -5.68 -0.26
CA THR A 239 14.51 -4.22 -0.42
C THR A 239 13.27 -3.79 -1.18
N LYS A 240 12.30 -3.17 -0.50
CA LYS A 240 11.11 -2.59 -1.12
C LYS A 240 11.52 -1.55 -2.17
N SER A 241 10.97 -1.56 -3.38
CA SER A 241 11.19 -0.47 -4.35
C SER A 241 9.89 0.20 -4.82
N TYR A 242 9.78 1.51 -4.62
CA TYR A 242 8.64 2.32 -5.08
C TYR A 242 8.83 2.95 -6.46
N THR A 243 10.05 2.88 -7.00
CA THR A 243 10.45 3.54 -8.25
C THR A 243 10.94 2.57 -9.32
N SER A 244 11.20 1.30 -8.95
CA SER A 244 11.57 0.24 -9.89
C SER A 244 10.39 -0.71 -10.12
N PRO A 245 10.05 -1.06 -11.37
CA PRO A 245 8.86 -1.83 -11.67
C PRO A 245 9.02 -3.32 -11.38
N THR A 246 8.95 -3.69 -10.11
CA THR A 246 8.92 -5.09 -9.68
C THR A 246 7.54 -5.41 -9.13
N TYR A 247 6.69 -6.02 -9.97
CA TYR A 247 5.48 -6.68 -9.48
C TYR A 247 5.77 -8.19 -9.53
N TYR A 248 5.88 -8.86 -8.38
CA TYR A 248 6.15 -10.29 -8.34
C TYR A 248 4.84 -11.07 -8.26
N LYS A 249 4.84 -12.27 -8.83
CA LYS A 249 3.76 -13.26 -8.71
C LYS A 249 4.19 -14.36 -7.74
N ALA A 250 3.33 -14.73 -6.78
CA ALA A 250 3.36 -16.05 -6.16
C ALA A 250 2.63 -17.09 -7.04
N SER A 251 3.10 -18.33 -6.99
CA SER A 251 2.56 -19.45 -7.77
C SER A 251 1.02 -19.51 -7.70
N GLY A 252 0.36 -19.55 -8.87
CA GLY A 252 -1.05 -19.95 -8.98
C GLY A 252 -2.15 -18.89 -8.78
N THR A 253 -1.86 -17.64 -8.41
CA THR A 253 -2.89 -16.57 -8.29
C THR A 253 -2.46 -15.25 -8.95
N TRP A 254 -3.44 -14.50 -9.45
CA TRP A 254 -3.25 -13.28 -10.24
C TRP A 254 -3.40 -12.06 -9.35
N GLU A 255 -2.31 -11.44 -8.96
CA GLU A 255 -2.31 -10.72 -7.70
C GLU A 255 -2.81 -9.27 -7.86
N ILE A 256 -2.01 -8.38 -8.47
CA ILE A 256 -2.38 -6.95 -8.49
C ILE A 256 -3.61 -6.65 -9.36
N SER A 257 -3.86 -7.44 -10.41
CA SER A 257 -5.02 -7.24 -11.28
C SER A 257 -6.33 -7.59 -10.57
N THR A 258 -6.33 -8.46 -9.54
CA THR A 258 -7.55 -8.75 -8.75
C THR A 258 -8.03 -7.54 -7.95
N VAL A 259 -7.12 -6.68 -7.49
CA VAL A 259 -7.44 -5.40 -6.84
C VAL A 259 -8.26 -4.54 -7.80
N CYS A 260 -7.79 -4.39 -9.04
CA CYS A 260 -8.48 -3.61 -10.06
C CYS A 260 -9.81 -4.27 -10.46
N ALA A 261 -9.81 -5.59 -10.64
CA ALA A 261 -10.98 -6.35 -11.08
C ALA A 261 -12.09 -6.41 -10.01
N ALA A 262 -11.79 -6.20 -8.74
CA ALA A 262 -12.79 -6.10 -7.67
C ALA A 262 -13.79 -4.94 -7.89
N CYS A 263 -13.36 -3.88 -8.59
CA CYS A 263 -14.23 -2.79 -9.01
C CYS A 263 -14.49 -2.79 -10.52
N HIS A 264 -13.49 -3.13 -11.34
CA HIS A 264 -13.57 -3.09 -12.80
C HIS A 264 -13.77 -4.49 -13.41
N THR A 265 -14.78 -5.20 -12.90
CA THR A 265 -15.06 -6.62 -13.20
C THR A 265 -15.10 -6.95 -14.69
N ARG A 266 -15.62 -6.06 -15.53
CA ARG A 266 -15.73 -6.29 -16.99
C ARG A 266 -14.45 -6.06 -17.76
N TYR A 267 -13.43 -5.43 -17.20
CA TYR A 267 -12.11 -5.33 -17.85
C TYR A 267 -11.30 -6.61 -17.75
N MET A 268 -11.55 -7.41 -16.71
CA MET A 268 -10.77 -8.62 -16.45
C MET A 268 -11.02 -9.68 -17.53
N ALA A 269 -10.00 -9.98 -18.33
CA ALA A 269 -10.05 -10.94 -19.42
C ALA A 269 -8.74 -11.73 -19.52
N THR A 270 -8.77 -13.01 -19.15
CA THR A 270 -7.58 -13.87 -19.08
C THR A 270 -7.59 -15.01 -20.10
N ALA A 271 -8.72 -15.29 -20.75
CA ALA A 271 -8.83 -16.35 -21.77
C ALA A 271 -8.15 -15.94 -23.09
N SER A 272 -7.66 -16.91 -23.86
CA SER A 272 -7.18 -16.66 -25.21
C SER A 272 -8.31 -16.13 -26.10
N GLY A 273 -7.99 -15.32 -27.10
CA GLY A 273 -8.97 -14.82 -28.07
C GLY A 273 -9.91 -13.73 -27.57
N ASN A 274 -9.77 -13.17 -26.36
CA ASN A 274 -10.64 -12.08 -25.87
C ASN A 274 -10.68 -10.83 -26.79
N GLY A 275 -9.66 -10.61 -27.62
CA GLY A 275 -9.65 -9.54 -28.62
C GLY A 275 -10.47 -9.84 -29.88
N THR A 276 -10.83 -11.10 -30.11
CA THR A 276 -11.53 -11.59 -31.32
C THR A 276 -12.83 -12.32 -31.01
N THR A 277 -13.01 -12.78 -29.77
CA THR A 277 -14.19 -13.47 -29.27
C THR A 277 -14.92 -12.53 -28.34
N THR A 278 -16.20 -12.28 -28.65
CA THR A 278 -17.02 -11.41 -27.83
C THR A 278 -17.30 -12.06 -26.48
N SER A 279 -17.36 -11.23 -25.46
CA SER A 279 -17.84 -11.60 -24.14
C SER A 279 -19.37 -11.61 -24.02
N GLY A 280 -20.06 -11.03 -25.01
CA GLY A 280 -21.49 -10.74 -24.92
C GLY A 280 -21.82 -9.42 -24.21
N ASP A 281 -20.81 -8.66 -23.73
CA ASP A 281 -21.04 -7.31 -23.21
C ASP A 281 -21.29 -6.31 -24.34
N ALA A 282 -22.25 -5.40 -24.17
CA ALA A 282 -22.58 -4.37 -25.17
C ALA A 282 -21.49 -3.31 -25.35
N VAL A 283 -20.67 -3.06 -24.32
CA VAL A 283 -19.62 -2.03 -24.31
C VAL A 283 -18.24 -2.65 -24.33
N PHE A 284 -18.03 -3.67 -23.49
CA PHE A 284 -16.75 -4.35 -23.29
C PHE A 284 -16.69 -5.67 -24.07
N ALA A 285 -17.26 -5.69 -25.27
CA ALA A 285 -17.43 -6.90 -26.09
C ALA A 285 -16.09 -7.63 -26.30
N TYR A 286 -15.07 -6.90 -26.76
CA TYR A 286 -13.71 -7.39 -27.02
C TYR A 286 -12.72 -6.66 -26.13
N ARG A 287 -11.78 -7.40 -25.55
CA ARG A 287 -10.85 -6.87 -24.55
C ARG A 287 -9.46 -7.36 -24.77
N HIS A 288 -8.49 -6.52 -24.41
CA HIS A 288 -7.12 -6.98 -24.35
C HIS A 288 -7.00 -8.04 -23.26
N ARG A 289 -6.33 -9.13 -23.58
CA ARG A 289 -6.03 -10.17 -22.61
C ARG A 289 -5.02 -9.59 -21.61
N ILE A 290 -5.26 -9.78 -20.32
CA ILE A 290 -4.34 -9.40 -19.24
C ILE A 290 -3.99 -10.62 -18.40
N ASP A 291 -3.00 -10.47 -17.53
CA ASP A 291 -2.46 -11.54 -16.69
C ASP A 291 -1.94 -12.71 -17.52
N VAL A 292 -1.23 -12.37 -18.60
CA VAL A 292 -0.62 -13.33 -19.51
C VAL A 292 0.86 -13.12 -19.63
N GLN A 293 1.58 -14.22 -19.84
CA GLN A 293 2.98 -14.16 -20.18
C GLN A 293 3.17 -13.37 -21.48
N SER A 294 4.20 -12.52 -21.52
CA SER A 294 4.49 -11.65 -22.67
C SER A 294 4.77 -12.44 -23.96
N GLY A 295 5.16 -13.71 -23.85
CA GLY A 295 5.51 -14.57 -24.98
C GLY A 295 6.75 -14.09 -25.75
N THR A 296 7.47 -13.10 -25.22
CA THR A 296 8.64 -12.45 -25.83
C THR A 296 9.75 -12.36 -24.79
N VAL A 297 11.01 -12.45 -25.21
CA VAL A 297 12.16 -12.29 -24.31
C VAL A 297 12.32 -10.81 -23.96
N LEU A 298 11.95 -10.40 -22.75
CA LEU A 298 12.16 -9.04 -22.25
C LEU A 298 13.49 -8.97 -21.48
N ASN A 299 14.36 -8.03 -21.89
CA ASN A 299 15.61 -7.75 -21.20
C ASN A 299 15.35 -6.82 -20.00
N GLY A 300 15.27 -7.39 -18.79
CA GLY A 300 14.95 -6.64 -17.57
C GLY A 300 13.45 -6.45 -17.30
N THR A 301 13.06 -5.84 -16.18
CA THR A 301 11.66 -5.69 -15.70
C THR A 301 10.77 -4.79 -16.55
N THR A 302 11.28 -4.34 -17.68
CA THR A 302 10.61 -3.42 -18.57
C THR A 302 10.63 -3.93 -20.00
N TYR A 303 9.49 -3.81 -20.68
CA TYR A 303 9.45 -3.87 -22.13
C TYR A 303 9.75 -2.49 -22.69
N SER A 304 10.82 -2.35 -23.47
CA SER A 304 11.19 -1.08 -24.08
C SER A 304 10.99 -1.17 -25.59
N PHE A 305 10.16 -0.28 -26.11
CA PHE A 305 10.02 -0.04 -27.55
C PHE A 305 10.14 1.46 -27.82
N GLN A 306 10.95 1.83 -28.81
CA GLN A 306 11.31 3.23 -29.16
C GLN A 306 11.69 4.09 -27.94
N GLY A 307 12.47 3.54 -27.01
CA GLY A 307 12.98 4.26 -25.84
C GLY A 307 11.99 4.45 -24.69
N THR A 308 10.77 3.93 -24.79
CA THR A 308 9.80 4.01 -23.68
C THR A 308 9.62 2.66 -23.01
N ALA A 309 10.01 2.57 -21.74
CA ALA A 309 9.91 1.36 -20.94
C ALA A 309 8.57 1.26 -20.22
N LEU A 310 7.89 0.14 -20.42
CA LEU A 310 6.67 -0.20 -19.68
C LEU A 310 6.98 -1.24 -18.60
N PRO A 311 6.37 -1.11 -17.41
CA PRO A 311 6.61 -2.05 -16.32
C PRO A 311 5.90 -3.37 -16.58
N PHE A 312 6.59 -4.50 -16.42
CA PHE A 312 5.99 -5.84 -16.48
C PHE A 312 6.18 -6.56 -15.15
N SER A 313 5.19 -7.36 -14.75
CA SER A 313 5.33 -8.24 -13.59
C SER A 313 6.27 -9.40 -13.92
N SER A 314 7.03 -9.95 -12.97
CA SER A 314 7.80 -11.20 -13.15
C SER A 314 7.23 -12.34 -12.31
N THR A 315 7.36 -13.57 -12.79
CA THR A 315 6.87 -14.77 -12.09
C THR A 315 8.01 -15.51 -11.39
N GLY A 316 8.46 -14.95 -10.28
CA GLY A 316 9.63 -15.43 -9.53
C GLY A 316 10.65 -14.32 -9.33
N GLY A 317 11.31 -14.34 -8.17
CA GLY A 317 12.28 -13.34 -7.74
C GLY A 317 13.43 -13.15 -8.74
N ALA A 318 13.90 -11.91 -8.86
CA ALA A 318 14.96 -11.40 -9.74
C ALA A 318 14.86 -11.76 -11.25
N PRO A 319 15.40 -10.94 -12.17
CA PRO A 319 15.43 -11.28 -13.60
C PRO A 319 16.23 -12.57 -13.81
N THR A 320 15.60 -13.66 -14.27
CA THR A 320 16.31 -14.88 -14.64
C THR A 320 16.88 -14.74 -16.05
N THR A 321 18.16 -15.08 -16.24
CA THR A 321 18.90 -14.93 -17.50
C THR A 321 18.73 -16.10 -18.49
N THR A 322 17.60 -16.83 -18.45
CA THR A 322 17.38 -18.03 -19.29
C THR A 322 15.97 -18.06 -19.92
N PRO A 323 15.79 -18.71 -21.11
CA PRO A 323 14.71 -18.36 -22.03
C PRO A 323 13.41 -19.16 -21.80
N THR A 324 12.43 -18.49 -21.20
CA THR A 324 11.06 -18.24 -21.68
C THR A 324 10.56 -17.20 -20.68
N ASP A 325 10.39 -15.97 -21.14
CA ASP A 325 10.17 -14.87 -20.22
C ASP A 325 8.89 -15.10 -19.42
N ASN A 326 9.08 -15.20 -18.11
CA ASN A 326 8.05 -15.50 -17.16
C ASN A 326 7.23 -14.22 -16.84
N ARG A 327 7.52 -13.09 -17.51
CA ARG A 327 6.88 -11.80 -17.25
C ARG A 327 5.44 -11.71 -17.72
N VAL A 328 4.63 -11.04 -16.90
CA VAL A 328 3.18 -10.95 -17.04
C VAL A 328 2.74 -9.51 -17.24
N MET A 329 1.92 -9.29 -18.26
CA MET A 329 1.26 -8.01 -18.50
C MET A 329 0.03 -7.90 -17.59
N THR A 330 0.11 -7.05 -16.57
CA THR A 330 -1.00 -6.73 -15.66
C THR A 330 -1.63 -5.38 -16.03
N CYS A 331 -2.71 -4.99 -15.36
CA CYS A 331 -3.32 -3.66 -15.54
C CYS A 331 -2.28 -2.53 -15.41
N LEU A 332 -1.34 -2.66 -14.46
CA LEU A 332 -0.34 -1.63 -14.17
C LEU A 332 0.78 -1.55 -15.21
N ALA A 333 0.86 -2.48 -16.17
CA ALA A 333 1.73 -2.34 -17.33
C ALA A 333 1.32 -1.15 -18.21
N CYS A 334 0.01 -0.93 -18.32
CA CYS A 334 -0.57 0.11 -19.16
C CYS A 334 -1.02 1.34 -18.35
N HIS A 335 -1.45 1.11 -17.11
CA HIS A 335 -2.09 2.12 -16.29
C HIS A 335 -1.27 2.49 -15.05
N TYR A 336 -1.43 3.73 -14.61
CA TYR A 336 -1.16 4.12 -13.23
C TYR A 336 -2.35 3.77 -12.33
N ALA A 337 -2.08 3.49 -11.06
CA ALA A 337 -3.14 3.18 -10.08
C ALA A 337 -3.83 4.45 -9.55
N HIS A 338 -3.11 5.57 -9.42
CA HIS A 338 -3.64 6.83 -8.91
C HIS A 338 -4.06 7.77 -10.04
N GLY A 339 -3.09 8.46 -10.64
CA GLY A 339 -3.28 9.42 -11.70
C GLY A 339 -2.16 9.36 -12.73
N THR A 340 -2.45 9.90 -13.92
CA THR A 340 -1.52 10.02 -15.03
C THR A 340 -1.44 11.47 -15.50
N GLY A 341 -0.26 11.90 -15.96
CA GLY A 341 -0.10 13.11 -16.77
C GLY A 341 -0.28 12.88 -18.28
N SER A 342 -0.76 11.71 -18.70
CA SER A 342 -0.88 11.37 -20.13
C SER A 342 -1.94 12.22 -20.84
N THR A 343 -1.59 12.77 -22.00
CA THR A 343 -2.48 13.59 -22.82
C THR A 343 -3.01 12.81 -24.02
N MET A 344 -4.23 13.14 -24.44
CA MET A 344 -4.89 12.55 -25.59
C MET A 344 -5.06 13.58 -26.69
N GLY A 345 -4.60 13.25 -27.89
CA GLY A 345 -4.71 14.08 -29.08
C GLY A 345 -6.10 14.05 -29.69
N ALA A 346 -6.26 14.73 -30.82
CA ALA A 346 -7.55 14.98 -31.46
C ALA A 346 -8.40 13.71 -31.64
N ARG A 347 -7.81 12.62 -32.14
CA ARG A 347 -8.52 11.36 -32.42
C ARG A 347 -8.90 10.60 -31.15
N SER A 348 -7.97 10.44 -30.20
CA SER A 348 -8.26 9.69 -28.97
C SER A 348 -9.18 10.46 -28.03
N GLY A 349 -9.16 11.79 -28.11
CA GLY A 349 -9.99 12.69 -27.32
C GLY A 349 -11.42 12.91 -27.85
N SER A 350 -11.70 12.60 -29.12
CA SER A 350 -13.02 12.81 -29.75
C SER A 350 -13.95 11.61 -29.68
N LEU A 351 -13.56 10.52 -29.01
CA LEU A 351 -14.34 9.29 -28.97
C LEU A 351 -15.55 9.44 -28.03
N ALA A 352 -16.75 9.09 -28.53
CA ALA A 352 -17.99 9.13 -27.77
C ALA A 352 -18.05 8.06 -26.67
N TRP A 353 -18.75 8.37 -25.58
CA TRP A 353 -19.07 7.43 -24.50
C TRP A 353 -20.14 6.44 -24.98
N PRO A 354 -20.25 5.26 -24.36
CA PRO A 354 -21.31 4.29 -24.64
C PRO A 354 -22.71 4.89 -24.52
N GLY A 355 -22.87 5.92 -23.68
CA GLY A 355 -24.10 6.72 -23.58
C GLY A 355 -24.20 7.89 -24.56
N GLY A 356 -23.35 7.98 -25.58
CA GLY A 356 -23.36 9.03 -26.61
C GLY A 356 -22.74 10.37 -26.22
N ALA A 357 -22.46 10.61 -24.93
CA ALA A 357 -21.79 11.83 -24.48
C ALA A 357 -20.36 11.94 -25.07
N THR A 358 -19.90 13.13 -25.41
CA THR A 358 -18.48 13.40 -25.71
C THR A 358 -17.77 13.81 -24.42
N THR A 359 -16.51 13.39 -24.23
CA THR A 359 -15.69 13.92 -23.11
C THR A 359 -15.46 15.41 -23.30
N PRO A 360 -15.68 16.26 -22.28
CA PRO A 360 -15.36 17.70 -22.37
C PRO A 360 -13.87 17.98 -22.63
N SER A 361 -12.98 17.11 -22.16
CA SER A 361 -11.56 17.14 -22.51
C SER A 361 -11.10 15.75 -22.91
N GLY A 362 -10.41 15.63 -24.05
CA GLY A 362 -9.89 14.34 -24.53
C GLY A 362 -8.99 13.64 -23.51
N ASN A 363 -8.35 14.41 -22.64
CA ASN A 363 -7.53 13.95 -21.53
C ASN A 363 -8.31 13.14 -20.48
N ALA A 364 -9.61 13.36 -20.31
CA ALA A 364 -10.45 12.49 -19.48
C ALA A 364 -10.51 11.04 -20.02
N ARG A 365 -10.12 10.81 -21.28
CA ARG A 365 -9.92 9.48 -21.87
C ARG A 365 -8.48 8.97 -21.87
N SER A 366 -7.56 9.65 -21.19
CA SER A 366 -6.26 9.04 -20.96
C SER A 366 -6.41 7.81 -20.10
N SER A 367 -7.49 7.68 -19.30
CA SER A 367 -7.86 6.46 -18.57
C SER A 367 -6.66 5.89 -17.80
N LEU A 368 -5.91 6.78 -17.13
CA LEU A 368 -4.72 6.45 -16.35
C LEU A 368 -3.55 5.86 -17.17
N LEU A 369 -3.59 5.92 -18.50
CA LEU A 369 -2.54 5.37 -19.36
C LEU A 369 -1.18 5.97 -19.06
N ARG A 370 -0.14 5.14 -19.13
CA ARG A 370 1.24 5.58 -18.93
C ARG A 370 1.72 6.49 -20.05
N LEU A 371 1.26 6.30 -21.29
CA LEU A 371 1.76 7.01 -22.47
C LEU A 371 0.71 7.91 -23.11
N ASN A 372 1.17 9.02 -23.69
CA ASN A 372 0.33 9.97 -24.44
C ASN A 372 -0.28 9.30 -25.67
N ASN A 373 -1.40 9.81 -26.17
CA ASN A 373 -1.99 9.46 -27.47
C ASN A 373 -2.22 7.97 -27.72
N ARG A 374 -2.48 7.19 -26.67
CA ARG A 374 -2.55 5.71 -26.74
C ARG A 374 -1.25 5.07 -27.23
N GLY A 375 -0.10 5.72 -27.02
CA GLY A 375 1.22 5.19 -27.37
C GLY A 375 1.55 3.85 -26.71
N ILE A 376 0.78 3.45 -25.69
CA ILE A 376 0.81 2.09 -25.14
C ILE A 376 0.52 1.03 -26.21
N CYS A 377 -0.37 1.32 -27.16
CA CYS A 377 -0.75 0.44 -28.24
C CYS A 377 0.40 0.31 -29.24
N GLU A 378 0.97 1.44 -29.68
CA GLU A 378 2.15 1.49 -30.54
C GLU A 378 3.32 0.70 -29.92
N ASN A 379 3.57 0.91 -28.62
CA ASN A 379 4.68 0.26 -27.91
C ASN A 379 4.64 -1.27 -28.05
N CYS A 380 3.45 -1.88 -27.97
CA CYS A 380 3.27 -3.34 -28.05
C CYS A 380 2.96 -3.87 -29.46
N HIS A 381 2.25 -3.09 -30.29
CA HIS A 381 1.77 -3.56 -31.59
C HIS A 381 2.67 -3.16 -32.77
N ASN A 382 3.56 -2.16 -32.61
CA ASN A 382 4.49 -1.70 -33.64
C ASN A 382 3.75 -1.31 -34.94
N LYS A 383 2.79 -0.40 -34.80
CA LYS A 383 1.75 -0.02 -35.77
C LYS A 383 1.28 1.40 -35.50
#